data_AF-A0A6P2CTH2-F1
#
_entry.id   AF-A0A6P2CTH2-F1
#
_cell.length_a   1.000
_cell.length_b   1.000
_cell.length_c   1.000
_cell.angle_alpha   90.00
_cell.angle_beta   90.00
_cell.angle_gamma   90.00
#
_symmetry.space_group_name_H-M   'P 1'
#
loop_
_entity.id
_entity.type
_entity.pdbx_description
1 polymer ?
#
loop_
_entity_poly.entity_id
_entity_poly.type
_entity_poly.pdbx_seq_one_letter_code
_entity_poly.pdbx_strand_id
1 'polypeptide(L)'
;MATFYLLPPRECLERAVSDLFTKLLPGLPLPADAWDALAGQLASATGWAEDVFLVPRDELPDGDPAPALVEGFGADPGDQVVDVSLARPARTWVVTPADVSGVAHAR
;
A
#
# COMPACT_ATOMS: atom_id res chain seq x y z
N MET A 1 3.88 -5.92 -16.01
CA MET A 1 2.57 -5.36 -15.63
C MET A 1 2.56 -5.44 -14.12
N ALA A 2 2.84 -4.33 -13.48
CA ALA A 2 3.04 -4.25 -12.05
C ALA A 2 1.72 -4.08 -11.31
N THR A 3 1.67 -4.57 -10.07
CA THR A 3 0.56 -4.33 -9.14
C THR A 3 1.05 -3.52 -7.95
N PHE A 4 0.61 -2.28 -7.86
CA PHE A 4 0.88 -1.38 -6.74
C PHE A 4 -0.24 -1.49 -5.71
N TYR A 5 0.06 -2.02 -4.53
CA TYR A 5 -0.83 -2.00 -3.39
C TYR A 5 -0.59 -0.73 -2.59
N LEU A 6 -1.56 0.18 -2.61
CA LEU A 6 -1.57 1.32 -1.72
C LEU A 6 -2.10 0.84 -0.36
N LEU A 7 -1.20 0.77 0.60
CA LEU A 7 -1.55 0.38 1.96
C LEU A 7 -2.04 1.61 2.74
N PRO A 8 -2.94 1.44 3.72
CA PRO A 8 -3.34 2.53 4.59
C PRO A 8 -2.13 3.07 5.38
N PRO A 9 -2.27 4.23 6.05
CA PRO A 9 -1.22 4.74 6.91
C PRO A 9 -0.71 3.69 7.89
N ARG A 10 0.60 3.66 8.15
CA ARG A 10 1.25 2.66 9.01
C ARG A 10 0.61 2.64 10.39
N GLU A 11 0.30 3.81 10.95
CA GLU A 11 -0.41 3.95 12.23
C GLU A 11 -1.77 3.23 12.25
N CYS A 12 -2.48 3.23 11.12
CA CYS A 12 -3.78 2.58 11.01
C CYS A 12 -3.60 1.07 10.93
N LEU A 13 -2.58 0.58 10.22
CA LEU A 13 -2.23 -0.84 10.14
C LEU A 13 -1.76 -1.37 11.49
N GLU A 14 -0.87 -0.67 12.18
CA GLU A 14 -0.42 -0.98 13.53
C GLU A 14 -1.60 -1.12 14.50
N ARG A 15 -2.54 -0.17 14.42
CA ARG A 15 -3.74 -0.19 15.26
C ARG A 15 -4.67 -1.35 14.91
N ALA A 16 -4.90 -1.62 13.63
CA ALA A 16 -5.76 -2.71 13.19
C ALA A 16 -5.18 -4.09 13.54
N VAL A 17 -3.88 -4.27 13.37
CA VAL A 17 -3.16 -5.48 13.78
C VAL A 17 -3.26 -5.65 15.29
N SER A 18 -3.01 -4.59 16.06
CA SER A 18 -3.15 -4.63 17.52
C SER A 18 -4.56 -4.98 17.97
N ASP A 19 -5.60 -4.40 17.34
CA ASP A 19 -6.99 -4.70 17.65
C ASP A 19 -7.36 -6.16 17.30
N LEU A 20 -6.88 -6.66 16.16
CA LEU A 20 -7.07 -8.05 15.72
C LEU A 20 -6.42 -9.04 16.68
N PHE A 21 -5.16 -8.83 17.04
CA PHE A 21 -4.45 -9.69 18.00
C PHE A 21 -5.10 -9.65 19.38
N THR A 22 -5.59 -8.49 19.83
CA THR A 22 -6.34 -8.37 21.09
C THR A 22 -7.62 -9.19 21.05
N LYS A 23 -8.33 -9.22 19.91
CA LYS A 23 -9.54 -10.04 19.72
C LYS A 23 -9.25 -11.54 19.63
N LEU A 24 -8.16 -11.93 18.96
CA LEU A 24 -7.82 -13.33 18.74
C LEU A 24 -7.14 -13.98 19.96
N LEU A 25 -6.32 -13.22 20.70
CA LEU A 25 -5.50 -13.72 21.81
C LEU A 25 -5.71 -12.86 23.06
N PRO A 26 -6.92 -12.89 23.66
CA PRO A 26 -7.18 -12.14 24.87
C PRO A 26 -6.26 -12.62 26.01
N GLY A 27 -5.50 -11.68 26.59
CA GLY A 27 -4.63 -11.94 27.74
C GLY A 27 -3.16 -12.23 27.41
N LEU A 28 -2.75 -12.24 26.14
CA LEU A 28 -1.33 -12.21 25.77
C LEU A 28 -0.83 -10.76 25.63
N PRO A 29 0.40 -10.46 26.08
CA PRO A 29 1.03 -9.19 25.77
C PRO A 29 1.31 -9.14 24.26
N LEU A 30 0.67 -8.21 23.56
CA LEU A 30 1.02 -7.96 22.17
C LEU A 30 2.45 -7.42 22.08
N PRO A 31 3.27 -7.89 21.12
CA PRO A 31 4.51 -7.23 20.81
C PRO A 31 4.21 -5.83 20.26
N ALA A 32 4.86 -4.80 20.81
CA ALA A 32 4.71 -3.42 20.35
C ALA A 32 5.04 -3.30 18.84
N ASP A 33 5.97 -4.12 18.36
CA ASP A 33 6.45 -4.14 16.98
C ASP A 33 5.77 -5.24 16.13
N ALA A 34 4.53 -5.62 16.47
CA ALA A 34 3.80 -6.67 15.74
C ALA A 34 3.67 -6.35 14.24
N TRP A 35 3.46 -5.07 13.91
CA TRP A 35 3.40 -4.61 12.53
C TRP A 35 4.76 -4.71 11.83
N ASP A 36 5.85 -4.26 12.45
CA ASP A 36 7.19 -4.36 11.86
C ASP A 36 7.60 -5.82 11.62
N ALA A 37 7.28 -6.73 12.54
CA ALA A 37 7.49 -8.16 12.33
C ALA A 37 6.71 -8.68 11.12
N LEU A 38 5.44 -8.27 10.98
CA LEU A 38 4.58 -8.66 9.86
C LEU A 38 5.06 -8.05 8.54
N ALA A 39 5.43 -6.77 8.54
CA ALA A 39 5.92 -6.02 7.39
C ALA A 39 7.26 -6.58 6.90
N GLY A 40 8.18 -6.92 7.82
CA GLY A 40 9.42 -7.60 7.49
C GLY A 40 9.18 -8.97 6.87
N GLN A 41 8.22 -9.75 7.38
CA GLN A 41 7.83 -11.02 6.78
C GLN A 41 7.21 -10.84 5.38
N LEU A 42 6.30 -9.88 5.21
CA LEU A 42 5.72 -9.51 3.91
C LEU A 42 6.80 -9.11 2.90
N ALA A 43 7.74 -8.24 3.29
CA ALA A 43 8.84 -7.81 2.43
C ALA A 43 9.78 -8.97 2.06
N SER A 44 9.95 -9.94 2.95
CA SER A 44 10.75 -11.16 2.69
C SER A 44 9.98 -12.27 1.97
N ALA A 45 8.67 -12.10 1.74
CA ALA A 45 7.84 -13.12 1.13
C ALA A 45 8.16 -13.23 -0.37
N THR A 46 9.00 -14.20 -0.73
CA THR A 46 9.42 -14.48 -2.10
C THR A 46 8.35 -15.15 -2.98
N GLY A 47 7.07 -14.96 -2.65
CA GLY A 47 5.94 -15.63 -3.31
C GLY A 47 4.98 -14.69 -4.04
N TRP A 48 5.25 -13.39 -4.04
CA TRP A 48 4.47 -12.47 -4.85
C TRP A 48 4.85 -12.64 -6.31
N ALA A 49 3.89 -12.39 -7.21
CA ALA A 49 4.23 -12.26 -8.61
C ALA A 49 5.37 -11.24 -8.74
N GLU A 50 6.37 -11.51 -9.58
CA GLU A 50 7.32 -10.48 -10.00
C GLU A 50 6.49 -9.26 -10.43
N ASP A 51 6.84 -8.08 -9.94
CA ASP A 51 6.13 -6.79 -10.12
C ASP A 51 5.04 -6.42 -9.09
N VAL A 52 5.02 -6.95 -7.86
CA VAL A 52 4.15 -6.43 -6.77
C VAL A 52 4.88 -5.42 -5.89
N PHE A 53 4.32 -4.22 -5.76
CA PHE A 53 4.88 -3.13 -4.94
C PHE A 53 3.91 -2.75 -3.83
N LEU A 54 4.37 -2.73 -2.58
CA LEU A 54 3.61 -2.20 -1.44
C LEU A 54 4.02 -0.76 -1.18
N VAL A 55 3.08 0.18 -1.28
CA VAL A 55 3.33 1.61 -1.05
C VAL A 55 2.41 2.11 0.07
N PRO A 56 2.94 2.47 1.25
CA PRO A 56 2.16 3.08 2.32
C PRO A 56 1.59 4.44 1.90
N ARG A 57 0.36 4.74 2.30
CA ARG A 57 -0.26 6.03 2.00
C ARG A 57 0.50 7.22 2.60
N ASP A 58 1.22 7.03 3.70
CA ASP A 58 2.08 8.05 4.32
C ASP A 58 3.22 8.53 3.42
N GLU A 59 3.64 7.71 2.44
CA GLU A 59 4.69 8.06 1.49
C GLU A 59 4.15 8.81 0.26
N LEU A 60 2.83 8.91 0.13
CA LEU A 60 2.16 9.55 -0.99
C LEU A 60 1.49 10.85 -0.55
N PRO A 61 1.48 11.88 -1.39
CA PRO A 61 0.77 13.12 -1.10
C PRO A 61 -0.74 12.88 -0.95
N ASP A 62 -1.36 13.68 -0.09
CA ASP A 62 -2.81 13.75 0.03
C ASP A 62 -3.44 14.19 -1.30
N GLY A 63 -4.31 13.35 -1.87
CA GLY A 63 -4.92 13.60 -3.17
C GLY A 63 -4.83 12.40 -4.11
N ASP A 64 -4.61 12.65 -5.40
CA ASP A 64 -4.50 11.59 -6.39
C ASP A 64 -3.15 10.84 -6.25
N PRO A 65 -3.15 9.54 -5.95
CA PRO A 65 -1.91 8.76 -5.84
C PRO A 65 -1.28 8.43 -7.20
N ALA A 66 -2.01 8.53 -8.32
CA ALA A 66 -1.52 8.17 -9.64
C ALA A 66 -0.25 8.94 -10.05
N PRO A 67 -0.18 10.28 -9.99
CA PRO A 67 1.03 11.02 -10.34
C PRO A 67 2.23 10.67 -9.46
N ALA A 68 2.00 10.44 -8.16
CA ALA A 68 3.07 10.07 -7.22
C ALA A 68 3.59 8.64 -7.43
N LEU A 69 2.74 7.72 -7.87
CA LEU A 69 3.15 6.37 -8.30
C LEU A 69 3.97 6.42 -9.59
N VAL A 70 3.58 7.26 -10.56
CA VAL A 70 4.33 7.44 -11.82
C VAL A 70 5.70 8.08 -11.56
N GLU A 71 5.75 9.20 -10.83
CA GLU A 71 7.02 9.93 -10.59
C GLU A 71 7.93 9.26 -9.56
N GLY A 72 7.36 8.75 -8.47
CA GLY A 72 8.13 8.22 -7.34
C GLY A 72 8.46 6.74 -7.47
N PHE A 73 7.57 5.96 -8.11
CA PHE A 73 7.67 4.50 -8.16
C PHE A 73 7.80 3.95 -9.58
N GLY A 74 7.75 4.80 -10.60
CA GLY A 74 7.95 4.41 -12.00
C GLY A 74 6.79 3.60 -12.58
N ALA A 75 5.55 3.83 -12.11
CA ALA A 75 4.38 3.16 -12.65
C ALA A 75 4.16 3.51 -14.14
N ASP A 76 3.93 2.49 -14.96
CA ASP A 76 3.66 2.62 -16.39
C ASP A 76 2.14 2.51 -16.67
N PRO A 77 1.66 3.07 -17.79
CA PRO A 77 0.25 2.95 -18.15
C PRO A 77 -0.11 1.48 -18.43
N GLY A 78 -1.15 1.00 -17.77
CA GLY A 78 -1.53 -0.42 -17.76
C GLY A 78 -1.18 -1.16 -16.47
N ASP A 79 -0.43 -0.54 -15.55
CA ASP A 79 -0.19 -1.11 -14.23
C ASP A 79 -1.42 -1.03 -13.33
N GLN A 80 -1.61 -2.05 -12.51
CA GLN A 80 -2.76 -2.16 -11.62
C GLN A 80 -2.44 -1.52 -10.27
N VAL A 81 -3.37 -0.72 -9.75
CA VAL A 81 -3.27 -0.12 -8.42
C VAL A 81 -4.43 -0.62 -7.56
N VAL A 82 -4.09 -1.18 -6.40
CA VAL A 82 -5.03 -1.68 -5.40
C VAL A 82 -4.97 -0.77 -4.19
N ASP A 83 -5.95 0.11 -4.06
CA ASP A 83 -6.12 0.96 -2.89
C ASP A 83 -6.77 0.18 -1.75
N VAL A 84 -5.97 -0.14 -0.74
CA VAL A 84 -6.38 -0.88 0.45
C VAL A 84 -6.69 0.11 1.56
N SER A 85 -7.94 0.09 2.03
CA SER A 85 -8.37 0.86 3.19
C SER A 85 -8.91 -0.06 4.27
N LEU A 86 -8.67 0.28 5.53
CA LEU A 86 -9.27 -0.41 6.68
C LEU A 86 -10.72 0.04 6.93
N ALA A 87 -11.10 1.22 6.43
CA ALA A 87 -12.43 1.79 6.64
C ALA A 87 -13.36 1.60 5.43
N ARG A 88 -12.82 1.30 4.24
CA ARG A 88 -13.56 1.18 2.99
C ARG A 88 -13.17 -0.11 2.26
N PRO A 89 -14.05 -0.68 1.42
CA PRO A 89 -13.67 -1.79 0.57
C PRO A 89 -12.48 -1.41 -0.30
N ALA A 90 -11.58 -2.37 -0.52
CA ALA A 90 -10.43 -2.16 -1.39
C ALA A 90 -10.89 -1.75 -2.79
N ARG A 91 -10.26 -0.72 -3.35
CA ARG A 91 -10.59 -0.19 -4.66
C ARG A 91 -9.45 -0.47 -5.62
N THR A 92 -9.73 -1.25 -6.65
CA THR A 92 -8.77 -1.51 -7.72
C THR A 92 -9.03 -0.61 -8.91
N TRP A 93 -7.96 -0.04 -9.46
CA TRP A 93 -7.99 0.75 -10.69
C TRP A 93 -6.67 0.52 -11.46
N VAL A 94 -6.58 1.05 -12.68
CA VAL A 94 -5.42 0.87 -13.57
C VAL A 94 -4.85 2.24 -13.89
N VAL A 95 -3.53 2.37 -13.87
CA VAL A 95 -2.85 3.61 -14.28
C VAL A 95 -3.16 3.88 -15.73
N THR A 96 -3.74 5.05 -16.01
CA THR A 96 -4.11 5.42 -17.37
C THR A 96 -3.00 6.28 -18.00
N PRO A 97 -2.89 6.30 -19.34
CA PRO A 97 -1.94 7.18 -20.01
C PRO A 97 -2.20 8.67 -19.75
N ALA A 98 -3.40 9.05 -19.30
CA ALA A 98 -3.71 10.43 -18.89
C ALA A 98 -3.00 10.81 -17.58
N ASP A 99 -2.86 9.87 -16.65
CA ASP A 99 -2.17 10.08 -15.37
C ASP A 99 -0.66 10.30 -15.60
N VAL A 100 -0.08 9.55 -16.54
CA VAL A 100 1.33 9.69 -16.96
C VAL A 100 1.56 11.00 -17.74
N SER A 101 0.60 11.39 -18.59
CA SER A 101 0.70 12.62 -19.38
C SER A 101 0.53 13.89 -18.55
N GLY A 102 -0.28 13.84 -17.48
CA GLY A 102 -0.48 14.94 -16.54
C GLY A 102 0.78 15.30 -15.77
N VAL A 103 1.58 14.30 -15.40
CA VAL A 103 2.92 14.46 -14.81
C VAL A 103 3.89 15.14 -15.78
N ALA A 104 3.92 14.69 -17.04
CA ALA A 104 4.84 15.22 -18.05
C ALA A 104 4.62 16.71 -18.37
N HIS A 105 3.40 17.22 -18.15
CA HIS A 105 3.02 18.62 -18.44
C HIS A 105 3.24 19.59 -17.26
N ALA A 106 3.55 19.08 -16.07
CA ALA A 106 3.81 19.90 -14.89
C ALA A 106 5.29 20.35 -14.75
N ARG A 107 6.13 20.08 -15.76
CA ARG A 107 7.54 20.46 -15.82
C ARG A 107 7.79 21.77 -16.56
#